data_AF-A0A8J1ZMD4-F1
#
_entry.id   AF-A0A8J1ZMD4-F1
#
_cell.length_a   1.000
_cell.length_b   1.000
_cell.length_c   1.000
_cell.angle_alpha   90.00
_cell.angle_beta   90.00
_cell.angle_gamma   90.00
#
_symmetry.space_group_name_H-M   'P 1'
#
loop_
_entity.id
_entity.type
_entity.pdbx_description
1 polymer ?
#
loop_
_entity_poly.entity_id
_entity_poly.type
_entity_poly.pdbx_seq_one_letter_code
_entity_poly.pdbx_strand_id
1 'polypeptide(L)'
;MVDAGAAESSCPAHTKKREAVPPFFPMVRKGCEDVSTKLFQCLGRAEAGDRLEGEEVLAKCDFTEYEQCFHQSLAKGPMPMVKVSFDKS
;
A
#
# COMPACT_ATOMS: atom_id res chain seq x y z
N MET A 1 54.12 20.03 -4.41
CA MET A 1 53.20 20.99 -3.77
C MET A 1 52.01 21.16 -4.70
N VAL A 2 50.82 20.77 -4.21
CA VAL A 2 49.43 21.07 -4.64
C VAL A 2 49.01 20.89 -6.10
N ASP A 3 47.81 20.45 -6.45
CA ASP A 3 46.76 19.62 -5.83
C ASP A 3 45.77 19.29 -6.97
N ALA A 4 44.81 18.42 -6.68
CA ALA A 4 43.80 17.83 -7.53
C ALA A 4 42.82 18.82 -8.20
N GLY A 5 42.24 18.35 -9.30
CA GLY A 5 41.05 18.95 -9.93
C GLY A 5 40.20 17.85 -10.56
N ALA A 6 39.65 16.97 -9.72
CA ALA A 6 38.70 15.95 -10.12
C ALA A 6 37.37 16.58 -10.56
N ALA A 7 37.04 16.41 -11.83
CA ALA A 7 35.68 16.57 -12.31
C ALA A 7 35.29 15.24 -12.94
N GLU A 8 34.47 14.44 -12.24
CA GLU A 8 33.51 13.57 -12.90
C GLU A 8 32.45 13.06 -11.92
N SER A 9 31.23 13.52 -12.17
CA SER A 9 29.97 12.82 -11.92
C SER A 9 29.73 12.25 -10.53
N SER A 10 29.47 13.14 -9.57
CA SER A 10 28.70 12.78 -8.38
C SER A 10 27.23 12.59 -8.81
N CYS A 11 26.86 11.35 -9.14
CA CYS A 11 25.45 10.98 -9.17
C CYS A 11 24.88 11.25 -7.77
N PRO A 12 23.82 12.06 -7.62
CA PRO A 12 23.23 12.29 -6.32
C PRO A 12 22.81 10.94 -5.74
N ALA A 13 23.25 10.69 -4.52
CA ALA A 13 22.87 9.51 -3.75
C ALA A 13 21.36 9.32 -3.90
N HIS A 14 20.96 8.19 -4.49
CA HIS A 14 19.59 7.73 -4.45
C HIS A 14 19.23 7.62 -2.97
N THR A 15 18.65 8.68 -2.42
CA THR A 15 17.89 8.61 -1.19
C THR A 15 16.83 7.56 -1.50
N LYS A 16 16.97 6.37 -0.89
CA LYS A 16 16.00 5.29 -1.02
C LYS A 16 14.64 5.91 -0.72
N LYS A 17 13.87 6.20 -1.77
CA LYS A 17 12.46 6.56 -1.64
C LYS A 17 11.89 5.42 -0.80
N ARG A 18 11.32 5.76 0.36
CA ARG A 18 10.71 4.76 1.23
C ARG A 18 9.52 4.20 0.46
N GLU A 19 9.76 3.07 -0.21
CA GLU A 19 8.71 2.30 -0.84
C GLU A 19 7.87 1.75 0.31
N ALA A 20 6.70 2.34 0.50
CA ALA A 20 5.78 1.97 1.56
C ALA A 20 4.48 1.51 0.90
N VAL A 21 3.95 0.39 1.38
CA VAL A 21 2.58 0.00 1.08
C VAL A 21 1.69 1.02 1.79
N PRO A 22 0.79 1.73 1.09
CA PRO A 22 -0.19 2.57 1.75
C PRO A 22 -1.01 1.70 2.71
N PRO A 23 -1.25 2.15 3.95
CA PRO A 23 -1.95 1.33 4.96
C PRO A 23 -3.36 0.89 4.52
N PHE A 24 -3.94 1.53 3.48
CA PHE A 24 -5.29 1.29 3.00
C PHE A 24 -5.36 0.93 1.52
N PHE A 25 -4.32 0.35 0.91
CA PHE A 25 -4.47 -0.19 -0.44
C PHE A 25 -5.03 -1.60 -0.36
N PRO A 26 -6.33 -1.84 -0.62
CA PRO A 26 -6.86 -3.19 -0.63
C PRO A 26 -6.19 -3.99 -1.74
N MET A 27 -5.40 -4.98 -1.36
CA MET A 27 -4.64 -5.80 -2.30
C MET A 27 -5.38 -7.11 -2.51
N VAL A 28 -6.07 -7.21 -3.63
CA VAL A 28 -6.67 -8.46 -4.08
C VAL A 28 -5.57 -9.36 -4.62
N ARG A 29 -5.31 -10.45 -3.91
CA ARG A 29 -4.31 -11.46 -4.29
C ARG A 29 -5.00 -12.62 -5.00
N LYS A 30 -4.27 -13.28 -5.91
CA LYS A 30 -4.78 -14.49 -6.57
C LYS A 30 -5.18 -15.54 -5.54
N GLY A 31 -6.40 -16.06 -5.65
CA GLY A 31 -7.02 -16.99 -4.71
C GLY A 31 -7.74 -16.32 -3.54
N CYS A 32 -7.76 -14.98 -3.46
CA CYS A 32 -8.47 -14.20 -2.44
C CYS A 32 -9.58 -13.32 -3.04
N GLU A 33 -9.93 -13.49 -4.32
CA GLU A 33 -10.87 -12.63 -5.05
C GLU A 33 -12.26 -12.62 -4.41
N ASP A 34 -12.77 -13.80 -4.02
CA ASP A 34 -14.12 -13.93 -3.45
C ASP A 34 -14.22 -13.27 -2.08
N VAL A 35 -13.25 -13.50 -1.20
CA VAL A 35 -13.21 -12.87 0.14
C VAL A 35 -12.98 -11.35 0.03
N SER A 36 -12.17 -10.91 -0.93
CA SER A 36 -11.96 -9.47 -1.20
C SER A 36 -13.24 -8.81 -1.72
N THR A 37 -13.95 -9.48 -2.62
CA THR A 37 -15.22 -8.99 -3.19
C THR A 37 -16.27 -8.82 -2.09
N LYS A 38 -16.42 -9.82 -1.21
CA LYS A 38 -17.33 -9.73 -0.05
C LYS A 38 -16.99 -8.54 0.85
N LEU A 39 -15.70 -8.35 1.14
CA LEU A 39 -15.25 -7.22 1.96
C LEU A 39 -15.57 -5.88 1.29
N PHE A 40 -15.26 -5.70 0.00
CA PHE A 40 -15.54 -4.44 -0.69
C PHE A 40 -17.02 -4.16 -0.89
N GLN A 41 -17.85 -5.19 -1.03
CA GLN A 41 -19.31 -5.01 -1.03
C GLN A 41 -19.83 -4.53 0.33
N CYS A 42 -19.18 -4.93 1.43
CA CYS A 42 -19.49 -4.40 2.74
C CYS A 42 -19.01 -2.94 2.88
N LEU A 43 -17.78 -2.65 2.45
CA LEU A 43 -17.19 -1.30 2.54
C LEU A 43 -17.84 -0.29 1.59
N GLY A 44 -18.29 -0.71 0.42
CA GLY A 44 -18.97 0.13 -0.57
C GLY A 44 -20.38 0.60 -0.15
N ARG A 45 -20.78 0.34 1.10
CA ARG A 45 -22.00 0.87 1.69
C ARG A 45 -21.86 2.31 2.18
N ALA A 46 -20.64 2.77 2.44
CA ALA A 46 -20.39 4.15 2.87
C ALA A 46 -20.38 5.12 1.68
N GLU A 47 -20.91 6.32 1.86
CA GLU A 47 -20.80 7.41 0.91
C GLU A 47 -19.36 7.96 0.87
N ALA A 48 -18.85 8.23 -0.33
CA ALA A 48 -17.51 8.75 -0.51
C ALA A 48 -17.38 10.18 0.08
N GLY A 49 -16.50 10.35 1.06
CA GLY A 49 -16.26 11.64 1.72
C GLY A 49 -16.98 11.79 3.06
N ASP A 50 -17.89 10.87 3.41
CA ASP A 50 -18.45 10.81 4.77
C ASP A 50 -17.55 9.96 5.67
N ARG A 51 -16.77 10.65 6.52
CA ARG A 51 -15.87 10.01 7.47
C ARG A 51 -16.63 9.21 8.54
N LEU A 52 -17.76 9.70 9.03
CA LEU A 52 -18.48 9.08 10.15
C LEU A 52 -19.15 7.79 9.68
N GLU A 53 -19.79 7.84 8.52
CA GLU A 53 -20.35 6.65 7.89
C GLU A 53 -19.25 5.65 7.51
N GLY A 54 -18.12 6.13 7.01
CA GLY A 54 -16.94 5.31 6.75
C GLY A 54 -16.45 4.55 7.99
N GLU A 55 -16.33 5.23 9.14
CA GLU A 55 -15.95 4.62 10.42
C GLU A 55 -16.98 3.58 10.90
N GLU A 56 -18.27 3.87 10.75
CA GLU A 56 -19.35 2.95 11.12
C GLU A 56 -19.34 1.68 10.26
N VAL A 57 -19.13 1.82 8.95
CA VAL A 57 -19.04 0.69 8.02
C VAL A 57 -17.77 -0.13 8.31
N LEU A 58 -16.63 0.53 8.56
CA LEU A 58 -15.39 -0.14 8.97
C LEU A 58 -15.58 -0.95 10.26
N ALA A 59 -16.36 -0.49 11.22
CA ALA A 59 -16.62 -1.22 12.46
C ALA A 59 -17.56 -2.43 12.29
N LYS A 60 -18.40 -2.45 11.24
CA LYS A 60 -19.39 -3.50 11.00
C LYS A 60 -18.92 -4.60 10.05
N CYS A 61 -18.01 -4.29 9.15
CA CYS A 61 -17.48 -5.27 8.20
C CYS A 61 -16.51 -6.23 8.89
N ASP A 62 -16.61 -7.51 8.57
CA ASP A 62 -15.66 -8.51 9.05
C ASP A 62 -14.44 -8.58 8.11
N PHE A 63 -13.26 -8.36 8.67
CA PHE A 63 -11.98 -8.38 7.95
C PHE A 63 -11.26 -9.72 8.10
N THR A 64 -11.72 -10.64 8.95
CA THR A 64 -10.97 -11.82 9.39
C THR A 64 -10.57 -12.72 8.21
N GLU A 65 -11.51 -13.08 7.34
CA GLU A 65 -11.24 -13.94 6.17
C GLU A 65 -10.28 -13.26 5.17
N TYR A 66 -10.46 -11.95 4.97
CA TYR A 66 -9.60 -11.16 4.08
C TYR A 66 -8.17 -11.07 4.63
N GLU A 67 -8.00 -10.76 5.91
CA GLU A 67 -6.68 -10.68 6.55
C GLU A 67 -5.95 -12.02 6.50
N GLN A 68 -6.65 -13.13 6.81
CA GLN A 68 -6.06 -14.46 6.72
C GLN A 68 -5.59 -14.77 5.30
N CYS A 69 -6.44 -14.51 4.29
CA CYS A 69 -6.08 -14.76 2.90
C CYS A 69 -4.94 -13.85 2.44
N PHE A 70 -4.95 -12.58 2.87
CA PHE A 70 -3.90 -11.62 2.62
C PHE A 70 -2.55 -12.09 3.20
N HIS A 71 -2.50 -12.48 4.47
CA HIS A 71 -1.28 -12.96 5.12
C HIS A 71 -0.78 -14.29 4.52
N GLN A 72 -1.67 -15.24 4.26
CA GLN A 72 -1.28 -16.51 3.62
C GLN A 72 -0.71 -16.29 2.22
N SER A 73 -1.27 -15.37 1.46
CA SER A 73 -0.75 -15.04 0.14
C SER A 73 0.58 -14.27 0.22
N LEU A 74 0.91 -13.60 1.34
CA LEU A 74 2.20 -12.93 1.56
C LEU A 74 3.29 -13.97 1.79
N ALA A 75 2.96 -15.06 2.47
CA ALA A 75 3.88 -16.17 2.69
C ALA A 75 4.29 -16.90 1.40
N LYS A 76 3.51 -16.75 0.32
CA LYS A 76 3.69 -17.48 -0.96
C LYS A 76 4.37 -16.67 -2.06
N GLY A 77 4.67 -15.38 -1.85
CA GLY A 77 5.21 -14.54 -2.91
C GLY A 77 5.74 -13.19 -2.44
N PRO A 78 6.42 -12.44 -3.32
CA PRO A 78 6.98 -11.14 -2.99
C PRO A 78 5.88 -10.16 -2.58
N MET A 79 6.20 -9.25 -1.65
CA MET A 79 5.29 -8.17 -1.27
C MET A 79 4.99 -7.30 -2.50
N PRO A 80 3.72 -7.14 -2.90
CA PRO A 80 3.34 -6.18 -3.93
C PRO A 80 3.68 -4.76 -3.46
N MET A 81 4.77 -4.22 -3.98
CA MET A 81 5.22 -2.88 -3.68
C MET A 81 4.56 -1.90 -4.64
N VAL A 82 3.74 -0.98 -4.10
CA VAL A 82 3.19 0.13 -4.86
C VAL A 82 4.17 1.30 -4.76
N LYS A 83 4.64 1.81 -5.90
CA LYS A 83 5.49 3.00 -5.95
C LYS A 83 4.61 4.24 -5.76
N VAL A 84 4.64 4.84 -4.57
CA VAL A 84 4.02 6.15 -4.32
C VAL A 84 5.07 7.26 -4.39
N SER A 85 4.79 8.30 -5.16
CA SER A 85 5.54 9.55 -5.15
C SER A 85 4.70 10.61 -4.44
N PHE A 86 5.24 11.18 -3.36
CA PHE A 86 4.67 12.35 -2.73
C PHE A 86 5.36 13.58 -3.32
N ASP A 87 4.67 14.30 -4.19
CA ASP A 87 5.09 15.66 -4.53
C ASP A 87 4.89 16.52 -3.29
N LYS A 88 5.96 17.15 -2.82
CA LYS A 88 5.88 18.16 -1.75
C LYS A 88 5.10 19.36 -2.33
N SER A 89 3.86 19.53 -1.89
CA SER A 89 3.15 20.82 -1.99
C SER A 89 3.74 21.83 -1.01
#